data_AF-A0A0F9KKM9-F1
#
_entry.id   AF-A0A0F9KKM9-F1
#
_cell.length_a   1.000
_cell.length_b   1.000
_cell.length_c   1.000
_cell.angle_alpha   90.00
_cell.angle_beta   90.00
_cell.angle_gamma   90.00
#
_symmetry.space_group_name_H-M   'P 1'
#
loop_
_entity.id
_entity.type
_entity.pdbx_description
1 polymer ?
#
loop_
_entity_poly.entity_id
_entity_poly.type
_entity_poly.pdbx_seq_one_letter_code
_entity_poly.pdbx_strand_id
1 'polypeptide(L)'
;MPAIGDIVLAKDLGRKGGSNNRAKYIWTSCVDCGRERWVFLAKGKPVHLICNLCWGKYVPRRRPIMIANGTVNNPQIGDIRYGDEIGAKAEHKHIWFGCITCGKTRWVLMKNNEPKSQRCPQCRPKHLKVKPLKRGLLAKGTIDNPEVGDIRYGDERGLKAISHKYIWSNCRICGSNPKWRSFVNGEERKAACHRCLCGENASCRKHYSYINNQGYRLVYILYDSPFSIMVAQKQSIGGFVLEHRLIMAQYLNRPLKQWETVHHLNHIRNDNRIDNLKLMVVQHHNGLTIMEHKTNRLYRKVTRLNAIIINQSNVIKMLLMISEKVAKKKEG
;
A
#
# COMPACT_ATOMS: atom_id res chain seq x y z
N MET A 1 0.40 4.55 48.13
CA MET A 1 1.19 3.44 47.56
C MET A 1 0.63 2.15 48.14
N PRO A 2 0.49 1.06 47.38
CA PRO A 2 0.00 -0.20 47.91
C PRO A 2 0.96 -0.77 48.97
N ALA A 3 0.42 -1.39 50.01
CA ALA A 3 1.17 -2.11 51.03
C ALA A 3 1.42 -3.56 50.60
N ILE A 4 2.50 -4.17 51.09
CA ILE A 4 2.76 -5.60 50.85
C ILE A 4 1.60 -6.42 51.42
N GLY A 5 1.00 -7.25 50.57
CA GLY A 5 -0.18 -8.05 50.92
C GLY A 5 -1.50 -7.48 50.37
N ASP A 6 -1.52 -6.25 49.86
CA ASP A 6 -2.72 -5.68 49.25
C ASP A 6 -3.19 -6.55 48.09
N ILE A 7 -4.50 -6.83 48.03
CA ILE A 7 -5.13 -7.63 46.97
C ILE A 7 -6.11 -6.76 46.20
N VAL A 8 -5.97 -6.73 44.88
CA VAL A 8 -6.84 -5.97 43.97
C VAL A 8 -7.35 -6.84 42.82
N LEU A 9 -8.46 -6.45 42.22
CA LEU A 9 -8.97 -7.13 41.02
C LEU A 9 -8.22 -6.61 39.79
N ALA A 10 -8.13 -7.47 38.77
CA ALA A 10 -7.50 -7.16 37.50
C ALA A 10 -8.09 -5.88 36.85
N LYS A 11 -9.41 -5.69 36.99
CA LYS A 11 -10.13 -4.51 36.47
C LYS A 11 -9.62 -3.20 37.08
N ASP A 12 -9.27 -3.19 38.36
CA ASP A 12 -8.84 -2.00 39.09
C ASP A 12 -7.39 -1.61 38.74
N LEU A 13 -6.62 -2.57 38.19
CA LEU A 13 -5.28 -2.35 37.62
C LEU A 13 -5.31 -2.04 36.11
N GLY A 14 -6.49 -1.88 35.49
CA GLY A 14 -6.62 -1.72 34.04
C GLY A 14 -6.16 -2.95 33.23
N ARG A 15 -6.05 -4.12 33.86
CA ARG A 15 -5.65 -5.37 33.20
C ARG A 15 -6.88 -6.10 32.68
N LYS A 16 -6.81 -6.58 31.43
CA LYS A 16 -7.84 -7.44 30.84
C LYS A 16 -7.86 -8.77 31.60
N GLY A 17 -8.86 -8.97 32.46
CA GLY A 17 -9.07 -10.24 33.14
C GLY A 17 -9.36 -11.36 32.13
N GLY A 18 -9.06 -12.60 32.50
CA GLY A 18 -9.56 -13.78 31.78
C GLY A 18 -11.10 -13.84 31.79
N SER A 19 -11.67 -14.89 31.19
CA SER A 19 -13.10 -15.03 30.82
C SER A 19 -14.15 -14.55 31.84
N ASN A 20 -13.87 -14.53 33.14
CA ASN A 20 -14.83 -14.12 34.17
C ASN A 20 -14.46 -12.85 34.96
N ASN A 21 -13.44 -12.08 34.55
CA ASN A 21 -13.02 -10.79 35.15
C ASN A 21 -12.79 -10.77 36.69
N ARG A 22 -12.70 -11.96 37.32
CA ARG A 22 -12.47 -12.18 38.77
C ARG A 22 -11.00 -12.41 39.13
N ALA A 23 -10.07 -12.19 38.19
CA ALA A 23 -8.64 -12.38 38.42
C ALA A 23 -8.14 -11.40 39.51
N LYS A 24 -7.44 -11.94 40.52
CA LYS A 24 -6.88 -11.17 41.63
C LYS A 24 -5.37 -11.03 41.48
N TYR A 25 -4.85 -9.91 41.93
CA TYR A 25 -3.42 -9.62 42.02
C TYR A 25 -3.07 -9.22 43.45
N ILE A 26 -1.88 -9.58 43.90
CA ILE A 26 -1.35 -9.23 45.21
C ILE A 26 -0.09 -8.37 45.03
N TRP A 27 0.05 -7.32 45.84
CA TRP A 27 1.28 -6.52 45.89
C TRP A 27 2.30 -7.24 46.79
N THR A 28 3.46 -7.58 46.24
CA THR A 28 4.49 -8.33 46.97
C THR A 28 5.88 -8.02 46.44
N SER A 29 6.90 -8.23 47.27
CA SER A 29 8.30 -8.01 46.93
C SER A 29 8.94 -9.25 46.29
N CYS A 30 9.92 -9.02 45.42
CA CYS A 30 10.79 -10.10 44.95
C CYS A 30 11.63 -10.65 46.08
N VAL A 31 11.62 -11.96 46.29
CA VAL A 31 12.46 -12.60 47.31
C VAL A 31 13.97 -12.37 47.08
N ASP A 32 14.41 -12.24 45.82
CA ASP A 32 15.85 -12.07 45.52
C ASP A 32 16.35 -10.62 45.47
N CYS A 33 15.49 -9.64 45.16
CA CYS A 33 15.95 -8.26 44.93
C CYS A 33 15.10 -7.19 45.62
N GLY A 34 14.12 -7.59 46.43
CA GLY A 34 13.26 -6.69 47.20
C GLY A 34 12.26 -5.87 46.39
N ARG A 35 12.35 -5.84 45.05
CA ARG A 35 11.47 -4.99 44.23
C ARG A 35 10.00 -5.41 44.32
N GLU A 36 9.18 -4.46 44.71
CA GLU A 36 7.73 -4.60 44.85
C GLU A 36 7.01 -4.57 43.51
N ARG A 37 5.97 -5.40 43.36
CA ARG A 37 5.16 -5.50 42.14
C ARG A 37 3.81 -6.18 42.39
N TRP A 38 2.86 -5.96 41.47
CA TRP A 38 1.63 -6.74 41.37
C TRP A 38 1.92 -8.12 40.77
N VAL A 39 1.64 -9.18 41.51
CA VAL A 39 1.77 -10.58 41.10
C VAL A 39 0.39 -11.23 41.04
N PHE A 40 0.15 -12.07 40.04
CA PHE A 40 -1.11 -12.80 39.92
C PHE A 40 -1.31 -13.73 41.13
N LEU A 41 -2.51 -13.71 41.70
CA LEU A 41 -2.87 -14.52 42.85
C LEU A 41 -3.71 -15.72 42.39
N ALA A 42 -3.19 -16.94 42.56
CA ALA A 42 -3.90 -18.18 42.24
C ALA A 42 -4.00 -19.04 43.50
N LYS A 43 -5.20 -19.56 43.79
CA LYS A 43 -5.48 -20.38 44.99
C LYS A 43 -4.96 -19.74 46.30
N GLY A 44 -5.10 -18.41 46.42
CA GLY A 44 -4.67 -17.66 47.61
C GLY A 44 -3.17 -17.43 47.74
N LYS A 45 -2.34 -17.82 46.76
CA LYS A 45 -0.88 -17.63 46.79
C LYS A 45 -0.37 -16.86 45.56
N PRO A 46 0.69 -16.04 45.69
CA PRO A 46 1.32 -15.38 44.56
C PRO A 46 1.95 -16.43 43.63
N VAL A 47 1.64 -16.34 42.34
CA VAL A 47 2.13 -17.32 41.34
C VAL A 47 3.64 -17.22 41.10
N HIS A 48 4.22 -16.01 41.26
CA HIS A 48 5.65 -15.79 41.04
C HIS A 48 6.28 -14.99 42.19
N LEU A 49 6.99 -15.68 43.07
CA LEU A 49 7.75 -15.08 44.18
C LEU A 49 8.97 -14.29 43.68
N ILE A 50 9.57 -14.73 42.57
CA ILE A 50 10.74 -14.10 41.95
C ILE A 50 10.33 -13.21 40.77
N CYS A 51 10.97 -12.05 40.60
CA CYS A 51 10.71 -11.16 39.45
C CYS A 51 11.36 -11.71 38.18
N ASN A 52 10.85 -11.34 37.00
CA ASN A 52 11.37 -11.84 35.71
C ASN A 52 12.87 -11.59 35.51
N LEU A 53 13.41 -10.50 36.06
CA LEU A 53 14.84 -10.19 35.97
C LEU A 53 15.68 -11.15 36.82
N CYS A 54 15.23 -11.45 38.05
CA CYS A 54 15.93 -12.38 38.94
C CYS A 54 15.74 -13.82 38.49
N TRP A 55 14.54 -14.21 38.02
CA TRP A 55 14.29 -15.52 37.44
C TRP A 55 15.28 -15.83 36.32
N GLY A 56 15.59 -14.83 35.48
CA GLY A 56 16.61 -14.94 34.42
C GLY A 56 18.03 -15.25 34.89
N LYS A 57 18.35 -15.13 36.18
CA LYS A 57 19.62 -15.56 36.79
C LYS A 57 19.64 -17.04 37.15
N TYR A 58 18.49 -17.62 37.50
CA TYR A 58 18.35 -19.03 37.89
C TYR A 58 18.09 -19.96 36.70
N VAL A 59 17.68 -19.41 35.55
CA VAL A 59 17.65 -20.19 34.31
C VAL A 59 19.09 -20.39 33.82
N PRO A 60 19.62 -21.62 33.77
CA PRO A 60 20.96 -21.86 33.28
C PRO A 60 21.03 -21.42 31.81
N ARG A 61 21.78 -20.35 31.52
CA ARG A 61 22.30 -20.17 30.17
C ARG A 61 23.22 -21.37 29.93
N ARG A 62 22.82 -22.30 29.07
CA ARG A 62 23.60 -23.51 28.73
C ARG A 62 25.06 -23.15 28.39
N ARG A 63 25.94 -23.39 29.39
CA ARG A 63 27.42 -23.39 29.52
C ARG A 63 28.19 -22.20 28.91
N PRO A 64 29.06 -21.51 29.69
CA PRO A 64 30.22 -20.82 29.14
C PRO A 64 31.31 -21.86 28.84
N ILE A 65 31.78 -21.94 27.60
CA ILE A 65 33.01 -22.67 27.25
C ILE A 65 34.15 -21.69 27.47
N MET A 66 35.12 -22.08 28.30
CA MET A 66 36.38 -21.36 28.47
C MET A 66 37.13 -21.36 27.13
N ILE A 67 37.50 -20.18 26.62
CA ILE A 67 38.43 -20.10 25.49
C ILE A 67 39.83 -19.98 26.08
N ALA A 68 40.57 -21.10 26.01
CA ALA A 68 42.01 -21.09 26.13
C ALA A 68 42.59 -20.39 24.90
N ASN A 69 43.46 -19.40 25.15
CA ASN A 69 44.53 -18.86 24.32
C ASN A 69 44.54 -19.21 22.82
N GLY A 70 44.33 -18.20 21.96
CA GLY A 70 44.62 -18.34 20.53
C GLY A 70 44.00 -17.24 19.67
N THR A 71 44.75 -16.18 19.44
CA THR A 71 44.45 -15.01 18.62
C THR A 71 44.01 -15.32 17.18
N VAL A 72 42.93 -14.68 16.71
CA VAL A 72 42.91 -13.79 15.52
C VAL A 72 41.77 -12.78 15.72
N ASN A 73 42.06 -11.63 16.32
CA ASN A 73 41.04 -10.67 16.79
C ASN A 73 40.60 -9.60 15.78
N ASN A 74 40.81 -9.78 14.47
CA ASN A 74 40.22 -8.88 13.49
C ASN A 74 39.92 -9.57 12.14
N PRO A 75 38.84 -10.36 12.07
CA PRO A 75 38.44 -11.03 10.83
C PRO A 75 38.11 -10.03 9.71
N GLN A 76 38.52 -10.35 8.49
CA GLN A 76 38.25 -9.60 7.27
C GLN A 76 36.93 -10.02 6.65
N ILE A 77 36.26 -9.10 5.94
CA ILE A 77 35.00 -9.43 5.26
C ILE A 77 35.30 -10.53 4.23
N GLY A 78 34.60 -11.66 4.35
CA GLY A 78 34.83 -12.84 3.52
C GLY A 78 35.55 -13.98 4.21
N ASP A 79 36.16 -13.76 5.39
CA ASP A 79 36.82 -14.84 6.15
C ASP A 79 35.83 -15.96 6.47
N ILE A 80 36.24 -17.21 6.28
CA ILE A 80 35.42 -18.40 6.57
C ILE A 80 36.07 -19.20 7.70
N ARG A 81 35.28 -19.54 8.72
CA ARG A 81 35.69 -20.38 9.85
C ARG A 81 34.62 -21.40 10.20
N TYR A 82 35.01 -22.47 10.87
CA TYR A 82 34.10 -23.42 11.47
C TYR A 82 33.54 -22.86 12.78
N GLY A 83 32.34 -23.31 13.16
CA GLY A 83 31.62 -22.73 14.29
C GLY A 83 32.32 -22.90 15.64
N ASP A 84 33.03 -24.00 15.84
CA ASP A 84 33.88 -24.27 17.01
C ASP A 84 35.03 -23.25 17.13
N GLU A 85 35.66 -22.85 16.03
CA GLU A 85 36.74 -21.84 16.00
C GLU A 85 36.28 -20.43 16.40
N ILE A 86 34.96 -20.18 16.42
CA ILE A 86 34.36 -18.89 16.75
C ILE A 86 33.41 -18.96 17.96
N GLY A 87 33.41 -20.09 18.69
CA GLY A 87 32.59 -20.28 19.90
C GLY A 87 31.09 -20.51 19.64
N ALA A 88 30.70 -20.91 18.42
CA ALA A 88 29.33 -21.30 18.04
C ALA A 88 29.07 -22.81 18.25
N LYS A 89 27.80 -23.17 18.52
CA LYS A 89 27.38 -24.51 18.96
C LYS A 89 27.26 -25.57 17.84
N ALA A 90 27.89 -25.38 16.68
CA ALA A 90 27.72 -26.28 15.53
C ALA A 90 28.94 -26.27 14.59
N GLU A 91 29.30 -27.43 14.03
CA GLU A 91 30.41 -27.64 13.06
C GLU A 91 30.14 -27.07 11.66
N HIS A 92 29.23 -26.10 11.54
CA HIS A 92 28.92 -25.48 10.27
C HIS A 92 29.89 -24.34 9.98
N LYS A 93 30.19 -24.14 8.69
CA LYS A 93 30.97 -22.99 8.22
C LYS A 93 30.22 -21.68 8.48
N HIS A 94 30.95 -20.68 8.91
CA HIS A 94 30.50 -19.31 9.11
C HIS A 94 31.40 -18.38 8.32
N ILE A 95 30.83 -17.30 7.79
CA ILE A 95 31.53 -16.26 7.06
C ILE A 95 31.46 -14.95 7.83
N TRP A 96 32.56 -14.21 7.92
CA TRP A 96 32.57 -12.87 8.45
C TRP A 96 31.98 -11.90 7.42
N PHE A 97 30.82 -11.34 7.73
CA PHE A 97 30.01 -10.62 6.75
C PHE A 97 29.48 -9.30 7.32
N GLY A 98 29.56 -8.24 6.52
CA GLY A 98 29.01 -6.91 6.82
C GLY A 98 27.52 -6.84 6.54
N CYS A 99 26.73 -6.30 7.48
CA CYS A 99 25.31 -6.07 7.23
C CYS A 99 25.10 -5.12 6.05
N ILE A 100 24.36 -5.52 5.01
CA ILE A 100 24.09 -4.67 3.83
C ILE A 100 23.36 -3.35 4.14
N THR A 101 22.74 -3.24 5.32
CA THR A 101 21.97 -2.06 5.74
C THR A 101 22.78 -1.10 6.62
N CYS A 102 23.57 -1.62 7.56
CA CYS A 102 24.26 -0.78 8.56
C CYS A 102 25.78 -0.98 8.61
N GLY A 103 26.35 -1.79 7.72
CA GLY A 103 27.78 -2.08 7.64
C GLY A 103 28.34 -2.95 8.77
N LYS A 104 27.64 -3.10 9.90
CA LYS A 104 28.14 -3.86 11.07
C LYS A 104 28.48 -5.30 10.69
N THR A 105 29.74 -5.65 10.90
CA THR A 105 30.32 -6.97 10.62
C THR A 105 30.02 -7.96 11.74
N ARG A 106 29.89 -9.25 11.38
CA ARG A 106 29.70 -10.36 12.32
C ARG A 106 29.92 -11.71 11.61
N TRP A 107 30.12 -12.76 12.38
CA TRP A 107 30.02 -14.13 11.88
C TRP A 107 28.58 -14.48 11.51
N VAL A 108 28.37 -14.98 10.30
CA VAL A 108 27.07 -15.41 9.77
C VAL A 108 27.20 -16.86 9.28
N LEU A 109 26.26 -17.72 9.68
CA LEU A 109 26.23 -19.10 9.19
C LEU A 109 26.23 -19.14 7.66
N MET A 110 27.06 -19.97 7.06
CA MET A 110 27.09 -20.17 5.61
C MET A 110 26.13 -21.28 5.21
N LYS A 111 25.37 -21.08 4.13
CA LYS A 111 24.48 -22.08 3.53
C LYS A 111 24.59 -21.97 2.01
N ASN A 112 24.85 -23.07 1.32
CA ASN A 112 25.06 -23.10 -0.14
C ASN A 112 26.14 -22.09 -0.60
N ASN A 113 27.26 -22.00 0.12
CA ASN A 113 28.36 -21.04 -0.11
C ASN A 113 28.00 -19.55 0.01
N GLU A 114 26.81 -19.22 0.52
CA GLU A 114 26.38 -17.84 0.75
C GLU A 114 26.10 -17.59 2.24
N PRO A 115 26.22 -16.34 2.74
CA PRO A 115 25.80 -16.00 4.09
C PRO A 115 24.29 -16.21 4.25
N LYS A 116 23.88 -17.08 5.18
CA LYS A 116 22.45 -17.37 5.48
C LYS A 116 21.63 -16.11 5.79
N SER A 117 22.28 -15.04 6.27
CA SER A 117 21.60 -13.78 6.53
C SER A 117 22.49 -12.58 6.21
N GLN A 118 22.10 -11.83 5.19
CA GLN A 118 22.79 -10.62 4.76
C GLN A 118 22.57 -9.40 5.69
N ARG A 119 21.62 -9.46 6.64
CA ARG A 119 21.27 -8.36 7.58
C ARG A 119 21.41 -8.76 9.05
N CYS A 120 21.92 -7.86 9.90
CA CYS A 120 22.08 -8.12 11.33
C CYS A 120 20.74 -8.27 12.06
N PRO A 121 20.66 -8.92 13.23
CA PRO A 121 19.39 -9.11 13.94
C PRO A 121 18.61 -7.81 14.24
N GLN A 122 19.31 -6.67 14.31
CA GLN A 122 18.70 -5.36 14.49
C GLN A 122 18.16 -4.77 13.17
N CYS A 123 18.82 -5.02 12.04
CA CYS A 123 18.41 -4.57 10.70
C CYS A 123 17.55 -5.61 9.95
N ARG A 124 17.50 -6.86 10.45
CA ARG A 124 16.58 -7.88 9.99
C ARG A 124 15.18 -7.39 10.35
N PRO A 125 14.21 -7.41 9.42
CA PRO A 125 12.83 -7.08 9.75
C PRO A 125 12.40 -7.98 10.90
N LYS A 126 12.21 -7.41 12.10
CA LYS A 126 11.70 -8.18 13.24
C LYS A 126 10.35 -8.68 12.79
N HIS A 127 10.22 -10.00 12.65
CA HIS A 127 8.93 -10.64 12.44
C HIS A 127 8.04 -10.21 13.62
N LEU A 128 7.26 -9.16 13.43
CA LEU A 128 6.06 -8.97 14.20
C LEU A 128 5.31 -10.29 14.03
N LYS A 129 4.95 -10.94 15.14
CA LYS A 129 3.84 -11.91 15.12
C LYS A 129 2.64 -11.11 14.65
N VAL A 130 2.45 -11.02 13.34
CA VAL A 130 1.36 -10.29 12.73
C VAL A 130 0.11 -11.10 13.04
N LYS A 131 -0.57 -10.74 14.14
CA LYS A 131 -2.02 -10.94 14.19
C LYS A 131 -2.54 -10.36 12.86
N PRO A 132 -3.40 -11.08 12.10
CA PRO A 132 -3.85 -10.60 10.80
C PRO A 132 -4.28 -9.14 10.95
N LEU A 133 -3.54 -8.25 10.28
CA LEU A 133 -3.72 -6.81 10.41
C LEU A 133 -5.16 -6.52 10.01
N LYS A 134 -5.91 -5.88 10.92
CA LYS A 134 -7.16 -5.21 10.56
C LYS A 134 -6.85 -4.30 9.38
N ARG A 135 -7.69 -4.37 8.34
CA ARG A 135 -7.65 -3.50 7.16
C ARG A 135 -7.45 -2.04 7.61
N GLY A 136 -6.36 -1.44 7.18
CA GLY A 136 -6.04 -0.03 7.41
C GLY A 136 -4.71 0.14 8.14
N LEU A 137 -3.80 0.88 7.48
CA LEU A 137 -2.44 1.24 7.91
C LEU A 137 -1.37 0.16 7.67
N LEU A 138 -0.78 0.21 6.47
CA LEU A 138 0.59 -0.25 6.27
C LEU A 138 1.52 0.94 6.10
N ALA A 139 2.71 0.73 6.63
CA ALA A 139 3.74 1.70 6.98
C ALA A 139 4.43 2.32 5.76
N LYS A 140 4.98 3.51 6.01
CA LYS A 140 5.86 4.27 5.11
C LYS A 140 7.14 3.47 4.77
N GLY A 141 7.57 3.57 3.51
CA GLY A 141 8.91 3.19 2.98
C GLY A 141 8.93 1.82 2.32
N THR A 142 9.29 1.63 1.04
CA THR A 142 10.00 2.42 0.03
C THR A 142 9.32 2.20 -1.33
N ILE A 143 9.11 3.28 -2.09
CA ILE A 143 8.63 3.21 -3.49
C ILE A 143 9.90 3.12 -4.34
N ASP A 144 10.30 1.92 -4.72
CA ASP A 144 11.15 1.76 -5.90
C ASP A 144 10.20 1.76 -7.10
N ASN A 145 10.39 2.69 -8.03
CA ASN A 145 9.68 2.71 -9.30
C ASN A 145 10.31 1.65 -10.21
N PRO A 146 9.68 0.48 -10.42
CA PRO A 146 10.33 -0.63 -11.12
C PRO A 146 10.29 -0.40 -12.63
N GLU A 147 11.36 -0.77 -13.32
CA GLU A 147 11.44 -0.76 -14.77
C GLU A 147 10.91 -2.06 -15.37
N VAL A 148 10.32 -1.98 -16.57
CA VAL A 148 9.77 -3.17 -17.24
C VAL A 148 10.91 -4.13 -17.54
N GLY A 149 10.82 -5.35 -17.00
CA GLY A 149 11.88 -6.35 -17.05
C GLY A 149 12.56 -6.60 -15.70
N ASP A 150 12.35 -5.74 -14.69
CA ASP A 150 12.90 -5.96 -13.35
C ASP A 150 12.46 -7.31 -12.80
N ILE A 151 13.41 -8.10 -12.28
CA ILE A 151 13.14 -9.37 -11.60
C ILE A 151 13.49 -9.22 -10.12
N ARG A 152 12.53 -9.52 -9.24
CA ARG A 152 12.67 -9.42 -7.78
C ARG A 152 12.15 -10.65 -7.07
N TYR A 153 12.62 -10.89 -5.86
CA TYR A 153 12.14 -11.98 -5.02
C TYR A 153 10.95 -11.54 -4.16
N GLY A 154 10.09 -12.48 -3.77
CA GLY A 154 8.86 -12.19 -3.02
C GLY A 154 9.07 -11.55 -1.64
N ASP A 155 10.26 -11.74 -1.05
CA ASP A 155 10.69 -11.17 0.22
C ASP A 155 10.98 -9.66 0.16
N GLU A 156 11.41 -9.15 -0.98
CA GLU A 156 11.59 -7.73 -1.27
C GLU A 156 10.24 -6.98 -1.37
N ARG A 157 9.12 -7.70 -1.42
CA ARG A 157 7.75 -7.15 -1.56
C ARG A 157 6.81 -7.40 -0.37
N GLY A 158 7.30 -8.06 0.69
CA GLY A 158 6.47 -8.44 1.83
C GLY A 158 5.40 -9.48 1.49
N LEU A 159 5.58 -10.27 0.43
CA LEU A 159 4.67 -11.35 0.04
C LEU A 159 5.00 -12.65 0.79
N LYS A 160 4.00 -13.50 1.03
CA LYS A 160 4.16 -14.76 1.80
C LYS A 160 5.09 -15.79 1.14
N ALA A 161 5.28 -15.72 -0.17
CA ALA A 161 6.10 -16.66 -0.95
C ALA A 161 7.49 -16.07 -1.23
N ILE A 162 8.32 -16.08 -0.18
CA ILE A 162 9.64 -15.42 -0.09
C ILE A 162 10.61 -15.89 -1.19
N SER A 163 10.58 -17.17 -1.58
CA SER A 163 11.52 -17.76 -2.55
C SER A 163 11.09 -17.66 -4.01
N HIS A 164 9.90 -17.12 -4.30
CA HIS A 164 9.42 -17.02 -5.68
C HIS A 164 9.95 -15.76 -6.34
N LYS A 165 10.43 -15.89 -7.58
CA LYS A 165 10.81 -14.76 -8.43
C LYS A 165 9.56 -14.15 -9.06
N TYR A 166 9.58 -12.84 -9.21
CA TYR A 166 8.57 -12.07 -9.89
C TYR A 166 9.24 -11.15 -10.91
N ILE A 167 8.61 -10.94 -12.06
CA ILE A 167 9.03 -9.98 -13.08
C ILE A 167 8.04 -8.83 -13.15
N TRP A 168 8.52 -7.59 -13.25
CA TRP A 168 7.69 -6.43 -13.52
C TRP A 168 7.46 -6.31 -15.02
N SER A 169 6.24 -6.54 -15.47
CA SER A 169 5.94 -6.57 -16.90
C SER A 169 4.61 -5.93 -17.24
N ASN A 170 4.58 -5.30 -18.41
CA ASN A 170 3.36 -4.85 -19.06
C ASN A 170 2.49 -6.03 -19.49
N CYS A 171 1.19 -5.79 -19.66
CA CYS A 171 0.32 -6.76 -20.30
C CYS A 171 0.77 -7.01 -21.75
N ARG A 172 1.05 -8.27 -22.13
CA ARG A 172 1.42 -8.60 -23.53
C ARG A 172 0.31 -8.35 -24.56
N ILE A 173 -0.94 -8.18 -24.12
CA ILE A 173 -2.09 -7.94 -25.01
C ILE A 173 -2.37 -6.45 -25.19
N CYS A 174 -2.47 -5.68 -24.12
CA CYS A 174 -2.87 -4.26 -24.19
C CYS A 174 -1.73 -3.28 -23.88
N GLY A 175 -0.54 -3.76 -23.53
CA GLY A 175 0.61 -2.93 -23.14
C GLY A 175 0.46 -2.18 -21.81
N SER A 176 -0.74 -2.12 -21.22
CA SER A 176 -1.04 -1.30 -20.04
C SER A 176 -0.88 -2.04 -18.70
N ASN A 177 -0.81 -1.25 -17.62
CA ASN A 177 -0.78 -1.69 -16.21
C ASN A 177 0.40 -2.62 -15.89
N PRO A 178 1.63 -2.08 -15.83
CA PRO A 178 2.77 -2.84 -15.37
C PRO A 178 2.50 -3.38 -13.96
N LYS A 179 2.78 -4.67 -13.77
CA LYS A 179 2.63 -5.32 -12.48
C LYS A 179 3.64 -6.45 -12.32
N TRP A 180 3.90 -6.81 -11.07
CA TRP A 180 4.69 -7.99 -10.77
C TRP A 180 3.92 -9.26 -11.09
N ARG A 181 4.55 -10.17 -11.82
CA ARG A 181 4.00 -11.47 -12.21
C ARG A 181 4.97 -12.55 -11.83
N SER A 182 4.46 -13.72 -11.51
CA SER A 182 5.30 -14.85 -11.13
C SER A 182 6.22 -15.24 -12.29
N PHE A 183 7.50 -15.37 -11.98
CA PHE A 183 8.55 -15.74 -12.90
C PHE A 183 9.11 -17.09 -12.46
N VAL A 184 8.90 -18.13 -13.25
CA VAL A 184 9.24 -19.51 -12.90
C VAL A 184 9.91 -20.15 -14.09
N ASN A 185 11.05 -20.82 -13.89
CA ASN A 185 11.81 -21.51 -14.95
C ASN A 185 12.18 -20.63 -16.16
N GLY A 186 12.43 -19.33 -15.95
CA GLY A 186 12.77 -18.40 -17.04
C GLY A 186 11.56 -17.83 -17.77
N GLU A 187 10.34 -18.22 -17.40
CA GLU A 187 9.12 -17.78 -18.07
C GLU A 187 8.18 -16.97 -17.18
N GLU A 188 7.49 -16.03 -17.80
CA GLU A 188 6.47 -15.19 -17.19
C GLU A 188 5.11 -15.91 -17.18
N ARG A 189 4.59 -16.24 -15.98
CA ARG A 189 3.24 -16.81 -15.85
C ARG A 189 2.17 -15.73 -15.93
N LYS A 190 1.11 -16.02 -16.69
CA LYS A 190 -0.06 -15.13 -16.89
C LYS A 190 0.37 -13.74 -17.43
N ALA A 191 1.04 -13.73 -18.57
CA ALA A 191 1.62 -12.54 -19.19
C ALA A 191 0.59 -11.50 -19.69
N ALA A 192 -0.66 -11.93 -19.87
CA ALA A 192 -1.79 -11.04 -20.10
C ALA A 192 -2.39 -10.54 -18.77
N CYS A 193 -2.91 -9.32 -18.72
CA CYS A 193 -3.66 -8.86 -17.55
C CYS A 193 -4.99 -9.63 -17.44
N HIS A 194 -5.54 -9.71 -16.23
CA HIS A 194 -6.79 -10.45 -15.98
C HIS A 194 -7.99 -9.88 -16.77
N ARG A 195 -7.93 -8.60 -17.15
CA ARG A 195 -8.90 -7.97 -18.06
C ARG A 195 -8.83 -8.60 -19.46
N CYS A 196 -7.63 -8.69 -20.04
CA CYS A 196 -7.43 -9.29 -21.36
C CYS A 196 -7.66 -10.81 -21.36
N LEU A 197 -7.42 -11.49 -20.23
CA LEU A 197 -7.73 -12.92 -20.08
C LEU A 197 -9.24 -13.21 -19.89
N CYS A 198 -10.05 -12.26 -19.40
CA CYS A 198 -11.49 -12.47 -19.17
C CYS A 198 -12.38 -12.27 -20.42
N GLY A 199 -11.87 -11.75 -21.53
CA GLY A 199 -12.70 -11.45 -22.72
C GLY A 199 -13.87 -10.50 -22.41
N GLU A 200 -15.05 -10.76 -22.99
CA GLU A 200 -16.26 -9.91 -22.87
C GLU A 200 -17.07 -10.13 -21.57
N ASN A 201 -16.62 -10.99 -20.66
CA ASN A 201 -17.44 -11.43 -19.53
C ASN A 201 -17.80 -10.27 -18.56
N ALA A 202 -19.08 -9.88 -18.50
CA ALA A 202 -19.58 -8.71 -17.77
C ALA A 202 -19.40 -8.83 -16.23
N SER A 203 -19.36 -10.06 -15.71
CA SER A 203 -19.08 -10.37 -14.30
C SER A 203 -17.67 -9.93 -13.87
N CYS A 204 -16.66 -10.09 -14.74
CA CYS A 204 -15.29 -9.64 -14.43
C CYS A 204 -15.18 -8.09 -14.43
N ARG A 205 -15.92 -7.39 -15.30
CA ARG A 205 -15.83 -5.91 -15.40
C ARG A 205 -16.25 -5.23 -14.11
N LYS A 206 -17.33 -5.69 -13.46
CA LYS A 206 -17.85 -5.14 -12.19
C LYS A 206 -16.84 -5.25 -11.04
N HIS A 207 -15.95 -6.24 -11.05
CA HIS A 207 -14.93 -6.41 -10.01
C HIS A 207 -13.76 -5.43 -10.11
N TYR A 208 -13.50 -4.84 -11.29
CA TYR A 208 -12.32 -3.98 -11.51
C TYR A 208 -12.66 -2.57 -12.00
N SER A 209 -13.89 -2.31 -12.42
CA SER A 209 -14.35 -0.96 -12.74
C SER A 209 -15.86 -0.87 -12.75
N TYR A 210 -16.41 0.25 -12.30
CA TYR A 210 -17.85 0.53 -12.43
C TYR A 210 -18.07 2.02 -12.62
N ILE A 211 -19.23 2.39 -13.15
CA ILE A 211 -19.66 3.78 -13.24
C ILE A 211 -20.50 4.06 -12.00
N ASN A 212 -20.17 5.11 -11.24
CA ASN A 212 -20.98 5.51 -10.10
C ASN A 212 -22.23 6.27 -10.55
N ASN A 213 -23.13 6.54 -9.61
CA ASN A 213 -24.36 7.31 -9.86
C ASN A 213 -24.10 8.75 -10.34
N GLN A 214 -22.85 9.24 -10.23
CA GLN A 214 -22.43 10.55 -10.72
C GLN A 214 -21.88 10.48 -12.15
N GLY A 215 -21.87 9.32 -12.81
CA GLY A 215 -21.38 9.16 -14.19
C GLY A 215 -19.86 9.07 -14.32
N TYR A 216 -19.12 9.02 -13.21
CA TYR A 216 -17.67 8.81 -13.23
C TYR A 216 -17.35 7.33 -13.32
N ARG A 217 -16.35 6.97 -14.13
CA ARG A 217 -15.76 5.63 -14.08
C ARG A 217 -14.78 5.52 -12.92
N LEU A 218 -14.96 4.50 -12.10
CA LEU A 218 -14.01 4.05 -11.08
C LEU A 218 -13.29 2.82 -11.56
N VAL A 219 -12.00 2.71 -11.23
CA VAL A 219 -11.14 1.57 -11.52
C VAL A 219 -10.53 1.06 -10.23
N TYR A 220 -10.53 -0.26 -10.05
CA TYR A 220 -9.89 -0.93 -8.94
C TYR A 220 -8.38 -0.91 -9.13
N ILE A 221 -7.68 -0.40 -8.12
CA ILE A 221 -6.23 -0.37 -8.06
C ILE A 221 -5.78 -1.37 -6.99
N LEU A 222 -4.86 -2.26 -7.37
CA LEU A 222 -4.22 -3.16 -6.43
C LEU A 222 -3.37 -2.37 -5.44
N TYR A 223 -3.31 -2.82 -4.18
CA TYR A 223 -2.56 -2.14 -3.11
C TYR A 223 -1.08 -1.91 -3.43
N ASP A 224 -0.52 -2.70 -4.34
CA ASP A 224 0.87 -2.69 -4.72
C ASP A 224 1.19 -1.81 -5.94
N SER A 225 0.19 -1.13 -6.50
CA SER A 225 0.38 -0.05 -7.48
C SER A 225 0.95 1.20 -6.81
N PRO A 226 1.87 1.95 -7.44
CA PRO A 226 2.36 3.23 -6.91
C PRO A 226 1.24 4.28 -6.77
N PHE A 227 0.11 4.10 -7.47
CA PHE A 227 -1.07 4.96 -7.39
C PHE A 227 -2.05 4.53 -6.29
N SER A 228 -1.76 3.48 -5.51
CA SER A 228 -2.63 2.99 -4.43
C SER A 228 -2.88 4.04 -3.34
N ILE A 229 -1.97 5.01 -3.19
CA ILE A 229 -2.12 6.15 -2.27
C ILE A 229 -3.28 7.09 -2.66
N MET A 230 -3.76 7.01 -3.91
CA MET A 230 -4.90 7.80 -4.41
C MET A 230 -6.26 7.15 -4.09
N VAL A 231 -6.28 5.92 -3.55
CA VAL A 231 -7.51 5.24 -3.13
C VAL A 231 -8.16 6.01 -1.99
N ALA A 232 -9.39 6.48 -2.20
CA ALA A 232 -10.12 7.20 -1.18
C ALA A 232 -10.53 6.25 -0.05
N GLN A 233 -10.06 6.51 1.18
CA GLN A 233 -10.42 5.73 2.38
C GLN A 233 -11.94 5.76 2.68
N LYS A 234 -12.65 6.77 2.17
CA LYS A 234 -14.06 7.04 2.47
C LYS A 234 -15.05 6.30 1.57
N GLN A 235 -14.59 5.55 0.56
CA GLN A 235 -15.48 4.79 -0.31
C GLN A 235 -15.83 3.44 0.36
N SER A 236 -17.12 3.09 0.36
CA SER A 236 -17.65 1.84 0.93
C SER A 236 -17.04 0.57 0.32
N ILE A 237 -16.42 0.70 -0.86
CA ILE A 237 -15.71 -0.36 -1.57
C ILE A 237 -14.23 0.06 -1.63
N GLY A 238 -13.44 -0.37 -0.65
CA GLY A 238 -12.02 -0.05 -0.59
C GLY A 238 -11.25 -0.57 -1.81
N GLY A 239 -10.40 0.28 -2.40
CA GLY A 239 -9.51 -0.08 -3.51
C GLY A 239 -9.86 0.56 -4.86
N PHE A 240 -10.85 1.45 -4.94
CA PHE A 240 -11.21 2.12 -6.18
C PHE A 240 -10.68 3.57 -6.25
N VAL A 241 -10.25 3.98 -7.44
CA VAL A 241 -9.84 5.34 -7.80
C VAL A 241 -10.64 5.80 -9.02
N LEU A 242 -10.90 7.10 -9.12
CA LEU A 242 -11.51 7.69 -10.31
C LEU A 242 -10.56 7.55 -11.51
N GLU A 243 -11.06 6.98 -12.61
CA GLU A 243 -10.23 6.65 -13.78
C GLU A 243 -9.52 7.88 -14.36
N HIS A 244 -10.23 9.00 -14.49
CA HIS A 244 -9.65 10.26 -14.98
C HIS A 244 -8.49 10.75 -14.11
N ARG A 245 -8.56 10.54 -12.78
CA ARG A 245 -7.45 10.88 -11.87
C ARG A 245 -6.27 9.94 -12.08
N LEU A 246 -6.52 8.65 -12.29
CA LEU A 246 -5.47 7.67 -12.55
C LEU A 246 -4.75 7.96 -13.86
N ILE A 247 -5.48 8.24 -14.93
CA ILE A 247 -4.91 8.57 -16.25
C ILE A 247 -4.04 9.82 -16.16
N MET A 248 -4.51 10.87 -15.50
CA MET A 248 -3.71 12.08 -15.29
C MET A 248 -2.46 11.82 -14.41
N ALA A 249 -2.57 10.99 -13.37
CA ALA A 249 -1.43 10.61 -12.54
C ALA A 249 -0.36 9.82 -13.32
N GLN A 250 -0.79 8.92 -14.20
CA GLN A 250 0.08 8.17 -15.09
C GLN A 250 0.76 9.08 -16.11
N TYR A 251 0.03 10.01 -16.71
CA TYR A 251 0.58 11.01 -17.63
C TYR A 251 1.66 11.90 -16.97
N LEU A 252 1.47 12.27 -15.70
CA LEU A 252 2.44 13.04 -14.91
C LEU A 252 3.54 12.18 -14.27
N ASN A 253 3.47 10.85 -14.42
CA ASN A 253 4.33 9.88 -13.77
C ASN A 253 4.48 10.05 -12.24
N ARG A 254 3.43 10.52 -11.56
CA ARG A 254 3.38 10.64 -10.10
C ARG A 254 1.96 10.58 -9.55
N PRO A 255 1.74 10.14 -8.30
CA PRO A 255 0.41 10.21 -7.69
C PRO A 255 -0.08 11.65 -7.54
N LEU A 256 -1.37 11.86 -7.79
CA LEU A 256 -2.02 13.15 -7.54
C LEU A 256 -2.21 13.39 -6.04
N LYS A 257 -1.98 14.61 -5.60
CA LYS A 257 -2.24 15.08 -4.25
C LYS A 257 -3.74 15.27 -4.03
N GLN A 258 -4.15 15.41 -2.76
CA GLN A 258 -5.56 15.56 -2.40
C GLN A 258 -6.18 16.86 -2.92
N TRP A 259 -5.37 17.91 -3.05
CA TRP A 259 -5.76 19.24 -3.57
C TRP A 259 -5.60 19.39 -5.09
N GLU A 260 -5.19 18.34 -5.78
CA GLU A 260 -5.10 18.29 -7.23
C GLU A 260 -6.38 17.67 -7.77
N THR A 261 -7.21 18.51 -8.41
CA THR A 261 -8.48 18.09 -9.00
C THR A 261 -8.34 18.01 -10.51
N VAL A 262 -8.94 16.99 -11.12
CA VAL A 262 -8.91 16.79 -12.57
C VAL A 262 -10.30 17.10 -13.11
N HIS A 263 -10.35 17.96 -14.13
CA HIS A 263 -11.57 18.46 -14.73
C HIS A 263 -11.71 17.95 -16.17
N HIS A 264 -12.91 17.56 -16.57
CA HIS A 264 -13.24 17.19 -17.95
C HIS A 264 -13.60 18.44 -18.76
N LEU A 265 -12.85 18.74 -19.82
CA LEU A 265 -13.06 19.94 -20.65
C LEU A 265 -14.42 19.92 -21.37
N ASN A 266 -14.83 18.75 -21.87
CA ASN A 266 -16.13 18.58 -22.53
C ASN A 266 -17.31 18.33 -21.57
N HIS A 267 -17.07 18.31 -20.25
CA HIS A 267 -18.05 17.96 -19.22
C HIS A 267 -18.66 16.54 -19.33
N ILE A 268 -18.08 15.66 -20.15
CA ILE A 268 -18.49 14.27 -20.30
C ILE A 268 -17.64 13.42 -19.35
N ARG A 269 -18.24 13.01 -18.22
CA ARG A 269 -17.55 12.39 -17.06
C ARG A 269 -16.94 11.00 -17.32
N ASN A 270 -17.32 10.35 -18.42
CA ASN A 270 -16.81 9.04 -18.84
C ASN A 270 -15.82 9.12 -20.01
N ASP A 271 -15.57 10.32 -20.58
CA ASP A 271 -14.56 10.54 -21.63
C ASP A 271 -13.22 10.90 -20.98
N ASN A 272 -12.43 9.88 -20.67
CA ASN A 272 -11.18 10.02 -19.92
C ASN A 272 -9.94 10.09 -20.82
N ARG A 273 -10.08 10.50 -22.09
CA ARG A 273 -8.93 10.78 -22.97
C ARG A 273 -8.09 11.91 -22.37
N ILE A 274 -6.75 11.78 -22.41
CA ILE A 274 -5.86 12.73 -21.73
C ILE A 274 -6.05 14.17 -22.19
N ASP A 275 -6.28 14.38 -23.49
CA ASP A 275 -6.52 15.71 -24.08
C ASP A 275 -7.82 16.37 -23.58
N ASN A 276 -8.75 15.57 -23.06
CA ASN A 276 -10.01 16.05 -22.48
C ASN A 276 -9.90 16.32 -20.97
N LEU A 277 -8.74 16.12 -20.36
CA LEU A 277 -8.53 16.27 -18.91
C LEU A 277 -7.61 17.45 -18.60
N LYS A 278 -7.99 18.25 -17.60
CA LYS A 278 -7.19 19.38 -17.11
C LYS A 278 -6.93 19.26 -15.61
N LEU A 279 -5.67 19.35 -15.21
CA LEU A 279 -5.30 19.41 -13.79
C LEU A 279 -5.50 20.82 -13.25
N MET A 280 -6.19 20.95 -12.11
CA MET A 280 -6.46 22.23 -11.45
C MET A 280 -6.16 22.13 -9.95
N VAL A 281 -5.65 23.22 -9.37
CA VAL A 281 -5.43 23.35 -7.91
C VAL A 281 -6.72 23.88 -7.26
N VAL A 282 -7.10 23.34 -6.09
CA VAL A 282 -8.37 23.61 -5.39
C VAL A 282 -8.74 25.10 -5.28
N GLN A 283 -7.78 26.02 -5.20
CA GLN A 283 -8.06 27.47 -5.18
C GLN A 283 -8.81 27.99 -6.42
N HIS A 284 -8.80 27.28 -7.55
CA HIS A 284 -9.47 27.68 -8.78
C HIS A 284 -10.66 26.79 -9.19
N HIS A 285 -10.93 25.67 -8.49
CA HIS A 285 -11.87 24.66 -8.98
C HIS A 285 -13.34 25.12 -8.90
N ASN A 286 -13.77 25.70 -7.78
CA ASN A 286 -15.19 26.07 -7.62
C ASN A 286 -15.59 27.26 -8.51
N GLY A 287 -14.70 28.24 -8.68
CA GLY A 287 -14.95 29.41 -9.53
C GLY A 287 -15.02 29.08 -11.02
N LEU A 288 -14.08 28.24 -11.51
CA LEU A 288 -14.04 27.84 -12.91
C LEU A 288 -15.25 26.98 -13.29
N THR A 289 -15.63 25.98 -12.48
CA THR A 289 -16.80 25.14 -12.81
C THR A 289 -18.09 25.96 -12.85
N ILE A 290 -18.28 26.92 -11.95
CA ILE A 290 -19.45 27.82 -11.97
C ILE A 290 -19.42 28.72 -13.22
N MET A 291 -18.26 29.32 -13.54
CA MET A 291 -18.13 30.17 -14.72
C MET A 291 -18.34 29.38 -16.02
N GLU A 292 -17.73 28.21 -16.17
CA GLU A 292 -17.89 27.35 -17.35
C GLU A 292 -19.33 26.89 -17.54
N HIS A 293 -20.05 26.53 -16.47
CA HIS A 293 -21.48 26.23 -16.56
C HIS A 293 -22.30 27.44 -17.03
N LYS A 294 -21.96 28.65 -16.57
CA LYS A 294 -22.62 29.88 -17.00
C LYS A 294 -22.32 30.16 -18.48
N THR A 295 -21.06 30.02 -18.89
CA THR A 295 -20.62 30.19 -20.29
C THR A 295 -21.31 29.19 -21.21
N ASN A 296 -21.37 27.91 -20.86
CA ASN A 296 -22.07 26.90 -21.66
C ASN A 296 -23.59 27.12 -21.72
N ARG A 297 -24.20 27.58 -20.63
CA ARG A 297 -25.63 27.96 -20.63
C ARG A 297 -25.89 29.14 -21.57
N LEU A 298 -25.01 30.14 -21.55
CA LEU A 298 -25.09 31.30 -22.45
C LEU A 298 -24.87 30.88 -23.90
N TYR A 299 -23.86 30.06 -24.18
CA TYR A 299 -23.57 29.57 -25.52
C TYR A 299 -24.78 28.82 -26.10
N ARG A 300 -25.39 27.89 -25.35
CA ARG A 300 -26.62 27.18 -25.78
C ARG A 300 -27.78 28.12 -26.07
N LYS A 301 -27.94 29.21 -25.29
CA LYS A 301 -28.96 30.23 -25.57
C LYS A 301 -28.66 30.96 -26.88
N VAL A 302 -27.41 31.39 -27.07
CA VAL A 302 -26.96 32.05 -28.31
C VAL A 302 -27.18 31.15 -29.52
N THR A 303 -26.79 29.87 -29.45
CA THR A 303 -27.00 28.93 -30.56
C THR A 303 -28.48 28.74 -30.89
N ARG A 304 -29.36 28.65 -29.89
CA ARG A 304 -30.81 28.58 -30.11
C ARG A 304 -31.37 29.85 -30.75
N LEU A 305 -30.97 31.02 -30.25
CA LEU A 305 -31.39 32.31 -30.81
C LEU A 305 -30.91 32.46 -32.26
N ASN A 306 -29.67 32.08 -32.56
CA ASN A 306 -29.13 32.08 -33.91
C ASN A 306 -29.92 31.15 -34.84
N ALA A 307 -30.31 29.95 -34.38
CA ALA A 307 -31.15 29.05 -35.16
C ALA A 307 -32.53 29.66 -35.47
N ILE A 308 -33.13 30.38 -34.51
CA ILE A 308 -34.39 31.10 -34.72
C ILE A 308 -34.22 32.23 -35.74
N ILE A 309 -33.16 33.03 -35.62
CA ILE A 309 -32.86 34.13 -36.56
C ILE A 309 -32.65 33.60 -37.97
N ILE A 310 -31.89 32.51 -38.14
CA ILE A 310 -31.66 31.87 -39.44
C ILE A 310 -33.00 31.41 -40.04
N ASN A 311 -33.85 30.77 -39.23
CA ASN A 311 -35.16 30.33 -39.70
C ASN A 311 -36.05 31.51 -40.13
N GLN A 312 -36.12 32.58 -39.33
CA GLN A 312 -36.84 33.81 -39.67
C GLN A 312 -36.30 34.46 -40.96
N SER A 313 -34.97 34.51 -41.12
CA SER A 313 -34.33 35.02 -42.33
C SER A 313 -34.72 34.22 -43.57
N ASN A 314 -34.79 32.89 -43.46
CA ASN A 314 -35.21 32.02 -44.56
C ASN A 314 -36.68 32.24 -44.92
N VAL A 315 -37.57 32.40 -43.92
CA VAL A 315 -38.99 32.72 -44.16
C VAL A 315 -39.13 34.08 -44.85
N ILE A 316 -38.41 35.11 -44.41
CA ILE A 316 -38.43 36.44 -45.04
C ILE A 316 -37.94 36.35 -46.49
N LYS A 317 -36.82 35.66 -46.74
CA LYS A 317 -36.32 35.44 -48.11
C LYS A 317 -37.36 34.73 -48.99
N MET A 318 -38.04 33.71 -48.46
CA MET A 318 -39.09 33.00 -49.18
C MET A 318 -40.28 33.92 -49.51
N LEU A 319 -40.72 34.75 -48.55
CA LEU A 319 -41.80 35.71 -48.75
C LEU A 319 -41.44 36.79 -49.78
N LEU A 320 -40.20 37.29 -49.76
CA LEU A 320 -39.71 38.24 -50.77
C LEU A 320 -39.67 37.60 -52.16
N MET A 321 -39.21 36.35 -52.28
CA MET A 321 -39.25 35.63 -53.55
C MET A 321 -40.68 35.41 -54.07
N ILE A 322 -41.65 35.18 -53.17
CA ILE A 322 -43.06 35.07 -53.54
C ILE A 322 -43.60 36.42 -53.98
N SER A 323 -43.31 37.52 -53.27
CA SER A 323 -43.79 38.85 -53.64
C SER A 323 -43.23 39.32 -54.99
N GLU A 324 -41.96 39.07 -55.27
CA GLU A 324 -41.34 39.34 -56.58
C GLU A 324 -42.02 38.54 -57.71
N LYS A 325 -42.32 37.25 -57.49
CA LYS A 325 -43.05 36.44 -58.48
C LYS A 325 -44.47 36.95 -58.72
N VAL A 326 -45.16 37.39 -57.67
CA VAL A 326 -46.51 37.96 -57.78
C VAL A 326 -46.49 39.30 -58.50
N ALA A 327 -45.50 40.16 -58.24
CA ALA A 327 -45.34 41.44 -58.92
C ALA A 327 -45.10 41.24 -60.43
N LYS A 328 -44.17 40.35 -60.81
CA LYS A 328 -43.91 40.00 -62.22
C LYS A 328 -45.12 39.44 -62.96
N LYS A 329 -46.02 38.74 -62.26
CA LYS A 329 -47.25 38.19 -62.85
C LYS A 329 -48.35 39.24 -63.06
N LYS A 330 -48.27 40.41 -62.41
CA LYS A 330 -49.23 41.52 -62.59
C LYS A 330 -48.83 42.49 -63.71
N GLU A 331 -47.57 42.46 -64.13
CA GLU A 331 -47.01 43.37 -65.15
C GLU A 331 -46.97 42.78 -66.57
N GLY A 332 -47.27 41.48 -66.75
CA GLY A 332 -47.33 40.79 -68.04
C GLY A 332 -48.69 40.17 -68.29
#